data_AF-A0A0A9X700-F1
#
_entry.id   AF-A0A0A9X700-F1
#
_cell.length_a   1.000
_cell.length_b   1.000
_cell.length_c   1.000
_cell.angle_alpha   90.00
_cell.angle_beta   90.00
_cell.angle_gamma   90.00
#
_symmetry.space_group_name_H-M   'P 1'
#
loop_
_entity.id
_entity.type
_entity.pdbx_description
1 polymer ?
#
loop_
_entity_poly.entity_id
_entity_poly.type
_entity_poly.pdbx_seq_one_letter_code
_entity_poly.pdbx_strand_id
1 'polypeptide(L)'
;MYYGVVMTSQNISISCRVECSPICSIKWLKGNVNIYDLPNGKAKYWVENRMIPPDTRTNDFQSIHSTLNWNMTAWPKGYLDRMLDNANYTCSSTGNSAGGGVKSSAFFAVEYPPENVTLSNTVVKCH
;
A
#
# COMPACT_ATOMS: atom_id res chain seq x y z
N MET A 1 1.13 -10.39 2.99
CA MET A 1 -0.11 -9.70 3.44
C MET A 1 -0.96 -9.39 2.22
N TYR A 2 -2.29 -9.42 2.33
CA TYR A 2 -3.22 -9.02 1.25
C TYR A 2 -3.78 -7.64 1.59
N TYR A 3 -3.89 -6.75 0.60
CA TYR A 3 -4.47 -5.42 0.74
C TYR A 3 -5.44 -5.17 -0.42
N GLY A 4 -6.74 -5.28 -0.13
CA GLY A 4 -7.81 -5.10 -1.10
C GLY A 4 -8.22 -3.64 -1.23
N VAL A 5 -8.42 -3.16 -2.46
CA VAL A 5 -8.88 -1.80 -2.74
C VAL A 5 -9.93 -1.81 -3.83
N VAL A 6 -11.09 -1.24 -3.55
CA VAL A 6 -12.16 -1.07 -4.54
C VAL A 6 -11.66 -0.22 -5.72
N MET A 7 -11.91 -0.67 -6.95
CA MET A 7 -11.42 -0.03 -8.18
C MET A 7 -11.72 1.47 -8.30
N THR A 8 -12.85 1.93 -7.73
CA THR A 8 -13.31 3.32 -7.80
C THR A 8 -12.83 4.20 -6.64
N SER A 9 -12.10 3.64 -5.66
CA SER A 9 -11.60 4.38 -4.50
C SER A 9 -10.73 5.55 -4.92
N GLN A 10 -11.05 6.74 -4.40
CA GLN A 10 -10.30 7.97 -4.67
C GLN A 10 -9.23 8.28 -3.61
N ASN A 11 -9.43 7.77 -2.39
CA ASN A 11 -8.51 7.92 -1.28
C ASN A 11 -7.90 6.56 -0.96
N ILE A 12 -6.67 6.34 -1.45
CA ILE A 12 -5.98 5.06 -1.28
C ILE A 12 -4.61 5.36 -0.69
N SER A 13 -4.32 4.66 0.39
CA SER A 13 -3.01 4.67 1.01
C SER A 13 -2.67 3.30 1.59
N ILE A 14 -1.39 3.03 1.74
CA ILE A 14 -0.85 1.90 2.50
C ILE A 14 0.26 2.44 3.38
N SER A 15 0.44 1.85 4.56
CA SER A 15 1.51 2.29 5.45
C SER A 15 2.30 1.14 6.05
N CYS A 16 3.52 1.45 6.47
CA CYS A 16 4.38 0.58 7.24
C CYS A 16 5.01 1.37 8.39
N ARG A 17 5.17 0.73 9.54
CA ARG A 17 5.95 1.25 10.67
C ARG A 17 7.21 0.39 10.81
N VAL A 18 8.36 1.02 10.89
CA VAL A 18 9.65 0.35 11.09
C VAL A 18 10.31 0.96 12.32
N GLU A 19 10.59 0.13 13.31
CA GLU A 19 11.41 0.49 14.47
C GLU A 19 12.88 0.47 14.06
N CYS A 20 13.58 1.59 14.23
CA CYS A 20 14.98 1.69 13.85
C CYS A 20 15.68 2.81 14.61
N SER A 21 16.77 2.46 15.30
CA SER A 21 17.60 3.40 16.05
C SER A 21 19.09 3.20 15.71
N PRO A 22 19.81 4.21 15.15
CA PRO A 22 19.36 5.50 14.65
C PRO A 22 18.26 5.41 13.58
N ILE A 23 17.53 6.50 13.36
CA ILE A 23 16.40 6.52 12.42
C ILE A 23 16.84 6.13 11.00
N CYS A 24 16.06 5.25 10.38
CA CYS A 24 16.29 4.72 9.04
C CYS A 24 15.45 5.46 8.00
N SER A 25 15.82 5.35 6.72
CA SER A 25 15.03 5.88 5.60
C SER A 25 14.20 4.77 4.96
N ILE A 26 13.02 5.12 4.44
CA ILE A 26 12.10 4.17 3.79
C ILE A 26 12.06 4.41 2.28
N LYS A 27 12.08 3.32 1.52
CA LYS A 27 11.75 3.30 0.09
C LYS A 27 10.58 2.35 -0.18
N TRP A 28 9.76 2.72 -1.14
CA TRP A 28 8.65 1.90 -1.63
C TRP A 28 9.00 1.28 -2.98
N LEU A 29 8.70 0.00 -3.12
CA LEU A 29 8.89 -0.75 -4.37
C LEU A 29 7.54 -1.27 -4.87
N LYS A 30 7.28 -1.18 -6.17
CA LYS A 30 6.20 -1.91 -6.85
C LYS A 30 6.84 -3.10 -7.59
N GLY A 31 6.48 -4.31 -7.20
CA GLY A 31 7.27 -5.50 -7.50
C GLY A 31 8.66 -5.37 -6.88
N ASN A 32 9.68 -5.26 -7.74
CA ASN A 32 11.08 -5.10 -7.33
C ASN A 32 11.68 -3.75 -7.76
N VAL A 33 10.88 -2.84 -8.33
CA VAL A 33 11.33 -1.55 -8.87
C VAL A 33 10.89 -0.43 -7.93
N ASN A 34 11.73 0.57 -7.71
CA ASN A 34 11.37 1.75 -6.93
C ASN A 34 10.18 2.45 -7.58
N ILE A 35 9.17 2.82 -6.80
CA ILE A 35 7.95 3.46 -7.31
C ILE A 35 8.22 4.72 -8.13
N TYR A 36 9.29 5.46 -7.83
CA TYR A 36 9.62 6.72 -8.51
C TYR A 36 10.39 6.51 -9.81
N ASP A 37 10.93 5.32 -10.04
CA ASP A 37 11.62 4.95 -11.28
C ASP A 37 10.63 4.38 -12.33
N LEU A 38 9.38 4.14 -11.93
CA LEU A 38 8.31 3.71 -12.83
C LEU A 38 7.85 4.86 -13.74
N PRO A 39 7.30 4.54 -14.94
CA PRO A 39 6.64 5.54 -15.78
C PRO A 39 5.55 6.29 -15.00
N ASN A 40 5.68 7.62 -14.95
CA ASN A 40 4.81 8.52 -14.20
C ASN A 40 4.73 8.24 -12.69
N GLY A 41 5.73 7.54 -12.12
CA GLY A 41 5.76 7.17 -10.71
C GLY A 41 5.58 8.35 -9.75
N LYS A 42 6.31 9.44 -9.97
CA LYS A 42 6.20 10.67 -9.16
C LYS A 42 4.86 11.41 -9.32
N ALA A 43 4.15 11.22 -10.43
CA ALA A 43 2.82 11.81 -10.62
C ALA A 43 1.74 10.97 -9.96
N LYS A 44 1.92 9.64 -9.98
CA LYS A 44 0.99 8.63 -9.46
C LYS A 44 1.10 8.41 -7.96
N TYR A 45 2.27 8.64 -7.37
CA TYR A 45 2.50 8.31 -5.98
C TYR A 45 3.18 9.45 -5.25
N TRP A 46 2.84 9.60 -3.96
CA TRP A 46 3.64 10.37 -3.02
C TRP A 46 3.79 9.62 -1.70
N VAL A 47 4.88 9.89 -1.00
CA VAL A 47 5.22 9.23 0.26
C VAL A 47 5.28 10.27 1.36
N GLU A 48 4.62 9.98 2.46
CA GLU A 48 4.67 10.77 3.69
C GLU A 48 5.37 9.96 4.76
N ASN A 49 6.39 10.54 5.39
CA ASN A 49 7.14 9.90 6.45
C ASN A 49 6.96 10.70 7.74
N ARG A 50 6.63 10.01 8.82
CA ARG A 50 6.52 10.57 10.16
C ARG A 50 7.46 9.83 11.11
N MET A 51 8.30 10.58 11.81
CA MET A 51 9.09 10.04 12.91
C MET A 51 8.21 9.92 14.16
N ILE A 52 8.26 8.76 14.79
CA ILE A 52 7.58 8.45 16.05
C ILE A 52 8.68 8.29 17.12
N PRO A 53 8.66 9.09 18.19
CA PRO A 53 9.62 8.99 19.28
C PRO A 53 9.48 7.66 20.03
N PRO A 54 10.51 7.24 20.80
CA PRO A 54 10.39 6.05 21.63
C PRO A 54 9.35 6.25 22.75
N ASP A 55 8.62 5.20 23.09
CA ASP A 55 7.69 5.17 24.25
C ASP A 55 8.19 4.13 25.26
N THR A 56 8.76 4.61 26.38
CA THR A 56 9.30 3.75 27.45
C THR A 56 8.21 3.04 28.24
N ARG A 57 6.96 3.47 28.17
CA ARG A 57 5.83 2.81 28.85
C ARG A 57 5.43 1.52 28.14
N THR A 58 5.59 1.46 26.81
CA THR A 58 5.27 0.27 26.00
C THR A 58 6.52 -0.49 25.53
N ASN A 59 7.71 0.02 25.84
CA ASN A 59 9.01 -0.47 25.34
C ASN A 59 9.13 -0.37 23.81
N ASP A 60 8.51 0.65 23.20
CA ASP A 60 8.64 0.93 21.77
C ASP A 60 9.94 1.71 21.51
N PHE A 61 10.76 1.23 20.58
CA PHE A 61 11.87 2.02 20.06
C PHE A 61 11.37 3.19 19.19
N GLN A 62 12.26 4.15 18.93
CA GLN A 62 11.98 5.16 17.90
C GLN A 62 11.70 4.47 16.56
N SER A 63 10.75 5.02 15.80
CA SER A 63 10.30 4.40 14.56
C SER A 63 9.96 5.42 13.50
N ILE A 64 9.94 4.96 12.25
CA ILE A 64 9.43 5.73 11.11
C ILE A 64 8.14 5.09 10.64
N HIS A 65 7.10 5.90 10.52
CA HIS A 65 5.82 5.53 9.92
C HIS A 65 5.77 6.14 8.52
N SER A 66 5.78 5.29 7.50
CA SER A 66 5.77 5.69 6.09
C SER A 66 4.44 5.32 5.48
N THR A 67 3.80 6.30 4.84
CA THR A 67 2.53 6.15 4.12
C THR A 67 2.77 6.40 2.65
N LEU A 68 2.49 5.41 1.82
CA LEU A 68 2.41 5.54 0.37
C LEU A 68 0.97 5.88 0.00
N ASN A 69 0.79 6.95 -0.78
CA ASN A 69 -0.51 7.43 -1.22
C ASN A 69 -0.60 7.40 -2.75
N TRP A 70 -1.80 7.13 -3.26
CA TRP A 70 -2.11 7.11 -4.70
C TRP A 70 -2.76 8.41 -5.11
N ASN A 71 -2.24 9.03 -6.17
CA ASN A 71 -2.83 10.22 -6.78
C ASN A 71 -3.77 9.81 -7.89
N MET A 72 -5.04 9.56 -7.54
CA MET A 72 -6.03 9.06 -8.49
C MET A 72 -6.30 10.01 -9.67
N THR A 73 -5.98 11.31 -9.54
CA THR A 73 -6.03 12.26 -10.66
C THR A 73 -5.01 11.97 -11.76
N ALA A 74 -3.92 11.27 -11.43
CA ALA A 74 -2.89 10.86 -12.37
C ALA A 74 -3.15 9.48 -13.02
N TRP A 75 -4.27 8.81 -12.68
CA TRP A 75 -4.66 7.56 -13.35
C TRP A 75 -5.47 7.87 -14.62
N PRO A 76 -5.15 7.25 -15.77
CA PRO A 76 -5.74 7.61 -17.06
C PRO A 76 -7.27 7.57 -17.12
N LYS A 77 -7.90 6.72 -16.30
CA LYS A 77 -9.36 6.53 -16.28
C LYS A 77 -10.00 6.99 -14.96
N GLY A 78 -9.22 7.52 -14.02
CA GLY A 78 -9.68 7.87 -12.67
C GLY A 78 -10.05 6.68 -11.77
N TYR A 79 -9.80 5.45 -12.23
CA TYR A 79 -10.00 4.21 -11.48
C TYR A 79 -8.84 3.24 -11.69
N LEU A 80 -8.72 2.25 -10.81
CA LEU A 80 -7.70 1.20 -10.87
C LEU A 80 -8.14 0.04 -11.76
N ASP A 81 -7.20 -0.51 -12.53
CA ASP A 81 -7.43 -1.64 -13.42
C ASP A 81 -6.83 -2.92 -12.81
N ARG A 82 -7.67 -3.95 -12.57
CA ARG A 82 -7.22 -5.20 -11.93
C ARG A 82 -6.10 -5.92 -12.68
N MET A 83 -6.00 -5.75 -14.00
CA MET A 83 -4.97 -6.42 -14.80
C MET A 83 -3.65 -5.65 -14.78
N LEU A 84 -3.66 -4.34 -14.52
CA LEU A 84 -2.49 -3.47 -14.62
C LEU A 84 -1.98 -2.96 -13.26
N ASP A 85 -2.88 -2.81 -12.29
CA ASP A 85 -2.59 -2.17 -11.00
C ASP A 85 -2.43 -3.17 -9.85
N ASN A 86 -2.83 -4.44 -10.04
CA ASN A 86 -2.48 -5.52 -9.11
C ASN A 86 -0.95 -5.68 -9.04
N ALA A 87 -0.39 -5.54 -7.85
CA ALA A 87 1.06 -5.63 -7.67
C ALA A 87 1.45 -5.89 -6.21
N ASN A 88 2.66 -6.40 -6.01
CA ASN A 88 3.27 -6.43 -4.69
C ASN A 88 3.88 -5.06 -4.38
N TYR A 89 3.46 -4.44 -3.29
CA TYR A 89 4.10 -3.24 -2.77
C TYR A 89 4.99 -3.62 -1.58
N THR A 90 6.25 -3.20 -1.64
CA THR A 90 7.24 -3.49 -0.60
C THR A 90 7.73 -2.21 0.03
N CYS A 91 7.53 -2.10 1.34
CA CYS A 91 8.20 -1.11 2.17
C CYS A 91 9.56 -1.66 2.59
N SER A 92 10.63 -0.95 2.26
CA SER A 92 12.01 -1.35 2.55
C SER A 92 12.70 -0.24 3.32
N SER A 93 13.26 -0.56 4.48
CA SER A 93 14.13 0.35 5.21
C SER A 93 15.60 0.22 4.78
N THR A 94 16.38 1.27 5.02
CA THR A 94 17.83 1.20 5.03
C THR A 94 18.33 0.55 6.31
N GLY A 95 19.51 -0.06 6.25
CA GLY A 95 20.23 -0.47 7.47
C GLY A 95 20.70 0.74 8.28
N ASN A 96 21.00 0.49 9.55
CA ASN A 96 21.58 1.46 10.48
C ASN A 96 22.64 0.75 11.34
N SER A 97 23.12 1.42 12.40
CA SER A 97 24.12 0.81 13.29
C SER A 97 23.61 -0.38 14.10
N ALA A 98 22.28 -0.59 14.20
CA ALA A 98 21.70 -1.74 14.86
C ALA A 98 21.61 -2.97 13.94
N GLY A 99 21.64 -2.80 12.61
CA GLY A 99 21.65 -3.91 11.68
C GLY A 99 21.24 -3.56 10.25
N GLY A 100 21.01 -4.61 9.45
CA GLY A 100 20.53 -4.50 8.08
C GLY A 100 19.12 -3.92 7.99
N GLY A 101 18.77 -3.41 6.81
CA GLY A 101 17.42 -2.93 6.53
C GLY A 101 16.42 -4.09 6.45
N VAL A 102 15.18 -3.83 6.83
CA VAL A 102 14.08 -4.79 6.77
C VAL A 102 13.16 -4.48 5.60
N LYS A 103 12.43 -5.50 5.14
CA LYS A 103 11.46 -5.37 4.05
C LYS A 103 10.17 -6.08 4.43
N SER A 104 9.05 -5.44 4.14
CA SER A 104 7.73 -6.04 4.27
C SER A 104 6.94 -5.81 2.98
N SER A 105 6.32 -6.88 2.48
CA SER A 105 5.61 -6.91 1.21
C SER A 105 4.13 -7.25 1.39
N ALA A 106 3.27 -6.48 0.74
CA ALA A 106 1.84 -6.73 0.66
C ALA A 106 1.40 -6.83 -0.81
N PHE A 107 0.59 -7.83 -1.11
CA PHE A 107 -0.09 -7.94 -2.40
C PHE A 107 -1.28 -6.99 -2.41
N PHE A 108 -1.18 -5.96 -3.24
CA PHE A 108 -2.25 -5.00 -3.50
C PHE A 108 -3.14 -5.54 -4.60
N ALA A 109 -4.41 -5.73 -4.28
CA ALA A 109 -5.41 -6.30 -5.17
C ALA A 109 -6.56 -5.32 -5.38
N VAL A 110 -6.84 -5.04 -6.65
CA VAL A 110 -8.00 -4.25 -7.07
C VAL A 110 -9.24 -5.12 -6.99
N GLU A 111 -10.18 -4.71 -6.15
CA GLU A 111 -11.48 -5.33 -5.98
C GLU A 111 -12.50 -4.68 -6.92
N TYR A 112 -13.33 -5.52 -7.53
CA TYR A 112 -14.27 -5.12 -8.57
C TYR A 112 -15.61 -5.84 -8.35
N PRO A 113 -16.73 -5.23 -8.75
CA PRO A 113 -18.03 -5.89 -8.66
C PRO A 113 -18.09 -7.11 -9.60
N PRO A 114 -18.82 -8.18 -9.23
CA PRO A 114 -18.94 -9.36 -10.07
C PRO A 114 -19.53 -9.02 -11.44
N GLU A 115 -18.88 -9.52 -12.50
CA GLU A 115 -19.36 -9.41 -13.88
C GLU A 115 -20.32 -10.59 -14.16
N ASN A 116 -21.44 -10.33 -14.83
CA ASN A 116 -22.47 -11.32 -15.21
C ASN A 116 -23.32 -11.91 -14.07
N VAL A 117 -23.78 -11.08 -13.14
CA VAL A 117 -24.83 -11.49 -12.19
C VAL A 117 -26.16 -11.62 -12.94
N THR A 118 -26.64 -12.84 -13.10
CA THR A 118 -28.01 -13.11 -13.55
C THR A 118 -28.87 -13.44 -12.33
N LEU A 119 -29.85 -12.60 -12.03
CA LEU A 119 -30.86 -12.89 -11.01
C LEU A 119 -31.87 -13.89 -11.58
N SER A 120 -31.90 -15.12 -11.06
CA SER A 120 -33.01 -16.03 -11.33
C SER A 120 -34.21 -15.63 -10.47
N ASN A 121 -35.31 -15.21 -11.08
CA ASN A 121 -36.58 -14.92 -10.40
C ASN A 121 -37.27 -16.23 -9.94
N THR A 122 -36.65 -16.97 -9.03
CA THR A 122 -37.34 -18.03 -8.28
C THR A 122 -37.89 -17.42 -7.00
N VAL A 123 -39.20 -17.14 -6.98
CA VAL A 123 -39.92 -16.81 -5.75
C VAL A 123 -39.82 -18.01 -4.82
N VAL A 124 -39.00 -17.90 -3.78
CA VAL A 124 -38.95 -18.91 -2.71
C VAL A 124 -40.21 -18.72 -1.87
N LYS A 125 -41.22 -19.56 -2.08
CA LYS A 125 -42.34 -19.66 -1.14
C LYS A 125 -41.84 -20.45 0.06
N CYS A 126 -41.63 -19.78 1.19
CA CYS A 126 -41.46 -20.44 2.48
C CYS A 126 -42.81 -21.06 2.85
N HIS A 127 -42.84 -22.38 3.05
CA HIS A 127 -44.02 -23.12 3.50
C HIS A 127 -44.02 -23.24 5.03
#